data_AF-A0A1F7GAM3-F1
#
_entry.id   AF-A0A1F7GAM3-F1
#
_cell.length_a   1.000
_cell.length_b   1.000
_cell.length_c   1.000
_cell.angle_alpha   90.00
_cell.angle_beta   90.00
_cell.angle_gamma   90.00
#
_symmetry.space_group_name_H-M   'P 1'
#
loop_
_entity.id
_entity.type
_entity.pdbx_description
1 polymer ?
#
loop_
_entity_poly.entity_id
_entity_poly.type
_entity_poly.pdbx_seq_one_letter_code
_entity_poly.pdbx_strand_id
1 'polypeptide(L)'
;MKKFSSYKKITRLIIFYLVILNSLILTKLIFYRIPAGYPQKSVLGFTYPPTIPDFSANSGGVKTLGEVTAIVEENTFPHDTYFWVNPRTKTTPVFVSGYFQISDMYEAWMRKQSDNSKIVYPPKKYILSFAYQEAWLITDQGVLFPETSIHIAHANIYDSTWTLLSTAVNTLQNTAATITDKGGFFMLTSGFGTLLPTSTPTPTLTPTPTVTPTQGPSKTPTPTVFPTTARPTDAPTITPPKVSVVPTVVPQKITFQSPSVKRKDFLDRIIDAVFLIFFDK
;
A
#
# COMPACT_ATOMS: atom_id res chain seq x y z
N MET A 1 -24.12 -13.61 -63.91
CA MET A 1 -22.97 -13.54 -62.97
C MET A 1 -22.89 -12.23 -62.14
N LYS A 2 -24.01 -11.58 -61.76
CA LYS A 2 -23.99 -10.34 -60.93
C LYS A 2 -24.21 -10.56 -59.42
N LYS A 3 -24.75 -11.71 -58.99
CA LYS A 3 -25.08 -11.98 -57.57
C LYS A 3 -23.86 -12.19 -56.65
N PHE A 4 -22.76 -12.77 -57.14
CA PHE A 4 -21.56 -13.06 -56.34
C PHE A 4 -20.77 -11.81 -55.88
N SER A 5 -20.85 -10.71 -56.63
CA SER A 5 -20.20 -9.44 -56.26
C SER A 5 -20.89 -8.75 -55.09
N SER A 6 -22.21 -8.91 -54.96
CA SER A 6 -23.00 -8.32 -53.88
C SER A 6 -22.71 -8.98 -52.53
N TYR A 7 -22.60 -10.31 -52.49
CA TYR A 7 -22.28 -11.05 -51.26
C TYR A 7 -20.93 -10.66 -50.66
N LYS A 8 -19.87 -10.52 -51.48
CA LYS A 8 -18.55 -10.07 -51.00
C LYS A 8 -18.59 -8.65 -50.41
N LYS A 9 -19.44 -7.76 -50.92
CA LYS A 9 -19.62 -6.41 -50.37
C LYS A 9 -20.35 -6.43 -49.03
N ILE A 10 -21.40 -7.25 -48.90
CA ILE A 10 -22.17 -7.41 -47.67
C ILE A 10 -21.31 -8.02 -46.56
N THR A 11 -20.53 -9.07 -46.86
CA THR A 11 -19.64 -9.70 -45.87
C THR A 11 -18.58 -8.74 -45.35
N ARG A 12 -17.97 -7.91 -46.22
CA ARG A 12 -17.00 -6.89 -45.79
C ARG A 12 -17.62 -5.80 -44.91
N LEU A 13 -18.86 -5.41 -45.19
CA LEU A 13 -19.60 -4.44 -44.39
C LEU A 13 -19.90 -4.97 -42.98
N ILE A 14 -20.29 -6.26 -42.88
CA ILE A 14 -20.56 -6.92 -41.60
C ILE A 14 -19.29 -7.04 -40.76
N ILE A 15 -18.17 -7.47 -41.37
CA ILE A 15 -16.88 -7.58 -40.66
C ILE A 15 -16.44 -6.20 -40.16
N PHE A 16 -16.55 -5.16 -40.99
CA PHE A 16 -16.19 -3.79 -40.61
C PHE A 16 -17.07 -3.28 -39.46
N TYR A 17 -18.37 -3.56 -39.48
CA TYR A 17 -19.29 -3.22 -38.40
C TYR A 17 -18.94 -3.94 -37.09
N LEU A 18 -18.61 -5.24 -37.16
CA LEU A 18 -18.20 -6.00 -35.98
C LEU A 18 -16.88 -5.49 -35.38
N VAL A 19 -15.90 -5.10 -36.21
CA VAL A 19 -14.64 -4.52 -35.73
C VAL A 19 -14.88 -3.17 -35.06
N ILE A 20 -15.71 -2.30 -35.65
CA ILE A 20 -16.07 -1.00 -35.04
C ILE A 20 -16.84 -1.21 -33.73
N LEU A 21 -17.81 -2.12 -33.70
CA LEU A 21 -18.61 -2.40 -32.52
C LEU A 21 -17.75 -2.94 -31.37
N ASN A 22 -16.84 -3.88 -31.65
CA ASN A 22 -15.88 -4.38 -30.66
C ASN A 22 -14.91 -3.28 -30.20
N SER A 23 -14.45 -2.40 -31.09
CA SER A 23 -13.61 -1.26 -30.72
C SER A 23 -14.34 -0.25 -29.84
N LEU A 24 -15.64 -0.03 -30.06
CA LEU A 24 -16.49 0.84 -29.23
C LEU A 24 -16.82 0.23 -27.87
N ILE A 25 -16.99 -1.09 -27.80
CA ILE A 25 -17.13 -1.82 -26.53
C ILE A 25 -15.82 -1.72 -25.74
N LEU A 26 -14.67 -1.88 -26.40
CA LEU A 26 -13.35 -1.78 -25.77
C LEU A 26 -13.07 -0.36 -25.24
N THR A 27 -13.44 0.71 -25.98
CA THR A 27 -13.30 2.09 -25.49
C THR A 27 -14.27 2.41 -24.35
N LYS A 28 -15.49 1.88 -24.34
CA LYS A 28 -16.40 2.01 -23.18
C LYS A 28 -15.90 1.25 -21.94
N LEU A 29 -15.15 0.16 -22.13
CA LEU A 29 -14.48 -0.56 -21.03
C LEU A 29 -13.35 0.28 -20.39
N ILE A 30 -12.65 1.09 -21.20
CA ILE A 30 -11.57 1.99 -20.76
C ILE A 30 -12.12 3.18 -19.95
N PHE A 31 -13.37 3.59 -20.17
CA PHE A 31 -14.02 4.70 -19.46
C PHE A 31 -15.12 4.26 -18.48
N TYR A 32 -15.04 3.05 -17.93
CA TYR A 32 -15.98 2.62 -16.90
C TYR A 32 -15.82 3.51 -15.65
N ARG A 33 -16.73 4.49 -15.53
CA ARG A 33 -16.95 5.26 -14.31
C ARG A 33 -17.17 4.27 -13.17
N ILE A 34 -16.37 4.40 -12.12
CA ILE A 34 -16.57 3.67 -10.87
C ILE A 34 -18.00 3.98 -10.38
N PRO A 35 -18.91 3.00 -10.32
CA PRO A 35 -20.21 3.21 -9.71
C PRO A 35 -19.99 3.49 -8.23
N ALA A 36 -20.43 4.68 -7.80
CA ALA A 36 -20.56 5.04 -6.40
C ALA A 36 -21.60 4.10 -5.77
N GLY A 37 -21.16 3.25 -4.85
CA GLY A 37 -22.07 2.40 -4.07
C GLY A 37 -21.74 0.92 -4.12
N TYR A 38 -20.62 0.54 -3.52
CA TYR A 38 -20.49 -0.81 -2.99
C TYR A 38 -20.38 -0.72 -1.47
N PRO A 39 -21.05 -1.63 -0.73
CA PRO A 39 -21.11 -1.61 0.73
C PRO A 39 -19.69 -1.66 1.31
N GLN A 40 -19.41 -0.71 2.18
CA GLN A 40 -18.13 -0.55 2.87
C GLN A 40 -17.93 -1.70 3.87
N LYS A 41 -17.32 -2.79 3.43
CA LYS A 41 -16.82 -3.81 4.36
C LYS A 41 -15.41 -3.38 4.76
N SER A 42 -15.32 -2.66 5.88
CA SER A 42 -14.02 -2.28 6.45
C SER A 42 -13.14 -3.52 6.59
N VAL A 43 -11.88 -3.37 6.22
CA VAL A 43 -10.96 -4.48 6.24
C VAL A 43 -10.55 -4.70 7.68
N LEU A 44 -10.71 -5.97 8.11
CA LEU A 44 -10.27 -6.56 9.39
C LEU A 44 -11.28 -6.58 10.56
N GLY A 45 -12.59 -6.45 10.33
CA GLY A 45 -13.57 -6.77 11.38
C GLY A 45 -13.59 -5.78 12.56
N PHE A 46 -13.06 -4.58 12.37
CA PHE A 46 -13.14 -3.49 13.36
C PHE A 46 -14.45 -2.72 13.23
N THR A 47 -15.05 -2.37 14.36
CA THR A 47 -16.09 -1.34 14.44
C THR A 47 -15.41 0.02 14.43
N TYR A 48 -15.74 0.85 13.44
CA TYR A 48 -15.23 2.22 13.33
C TYR A 48 -16.31 3.23 13.76
N PRO A 49 -15.94 4.33 14.45
CA PRO A 49 -14.59 4.66 14.93
C PRO A 49 -14.12 3.70 16.07
N PRO A 50 -12.80 3.45 16.20
CA PRO A 50 -12.27 2.63 17.29
C PRO A 50 -12.53 3.31 18.64
N THR A 51 -12.43 2.59 19.76
CA THR A 51 -12.60 3.20 21.09
C THR A 51 -11.39 4.04 21.51
N ILE A 52 -10.20 3.66 21.06
CA ILE A 52 -8.91 4.32 21.36
C ILE A 52 -8.35 4.86 20.04
N PRO A 53 -7.85 6.11 19.99
CA PRO A 53 -7.23 6.64 18.78
C PRO A 53 -5.92 5.90 18.47
N ASP A 54 -5.61 5.75 17.19
CA ASP A 54 -4.30 5.22 16.78
C ASP A 54 -3.18 6.23 17.01
N PHE A 55 -3.52 7.53 16.93
CA PHE A 55 -2.63 8.64 17.19
C PHE A 55 -3.32 9.60 18.15
N SER A 56 -2.82 9.67 19.38
CA SER A 56 -3.22 10.72 20.31
C SER A 56 -2.83 12.09 19.77
N ALA A 57 -3.60 13.12 20.10
CA ALA A 57 -3.33 14.49 19.66
C ALA A 57 -1.84 14.86 19.82
N ASN A 58 -1.25 15.37 18.74
CA ASN A 58 0.15 15.81 18.61
C ASN A 58 1.24 14.76 18.88
N SER A 59 0.90 13.50 19.15
CA SER A 59 1.88 12.50 19.60
C SER A 59 2.59 11.76 18.45
N GLY A 60 2.04 11.81 17.22
CA GLY A 60 2.56 11.01 16.12
C GLY A 60 2.44 9.50 16.38
N GLY A 61 3.16 8.69 15.61
CA GLY A 61 3.23 7.24 15.77
C GLY A 61 3.28 6.47 14.46
N VAL A 62 3.19 5.14 14.57
CA VAL A 62 3.13 4.23 13.42
C VAL A 62 1.92 3.33 13.57
N LYS A 63 1.10 3.23 12.52
CA LYS A 63 -0.05 2.33 12.48
C LYS A 63 -0.09 1.55 11.17
N THR A 64 -0.15 0.23 11.28
CA THR A 64 -0.33 -0.68 10.13
C THR A 64 -1.74 -1.28 10.15
N LEU A 65 -2.41 -1.25 9.00
CA LEU A 65 -3.70 -1.88 8.74
C LEU A 65 -3.65 -2.60 7.39
N GLY A 66 -3.64 -3.94 7.43
CA GLY A 66 -3.40 -4.75 6.24
C GLY A 66 -2.01 -4.47 5.67
N GLU A 67 -1.93 -4.21 4.37
CA GLU A 67 -0.70 -3.91 3.65
C GLU A 67 -0.28 -2.43 3.75
N VAL A 68 -1.09 -1.58 4.39
CA VAL A 68 -0.83 -0.13 4.44
C VAL A 68 -0.37 0.27 5.83
N THR A 69 0.76 0.97 5.89
CA THR A 69 1.33 1.55 7.10
C THR A 69 1.36 3.06 7.00
N ALA A 70 0.81 3.74 8.00
CA ALA A 70 0.98 5.17 8.19
C ALA A 70 2.07 5.43 9.24
N ILE A 71 3.01 6.30 8.91
CA ILE A 71 4.03 6.82 9.83
C ILE A 71 3.81 8.32 9.94
N VAL A 72 3.53 8.77 11.16
CA VAL A 72 3.08 10.12 11.47
C VAL A 72 4.05 10.73 12.45
N GLU A 73 4.59 11.91 12.14
CA GLU A 73 5.43 12.65 13.06
C GLU A 73 4.61 13.37 14.13
N GLU A 74 5.24 13.72 15.25
CA GLU A 74 4.64 14.57 16.27
C GLU A 74 4.15 15.91 15.69
N ASN A 75 3.06 16.42 16.30
CA ASN A 75 2.39 17.64 15.88
C ASN A 75 1.85 17.62 14.44
N THR A 76 1.63 16.44 13.86
CA THR A 76 0.96 16.31 12.54
C THR A 76 -0.55 16.49 12.67
N PHE A 77 -1.17 15.87 13.69
CA PHE A 77 -2.61 15.98 13.92
C PHE A 77 -2.88 16.60 15.30
N PRO A 78 -3.61 17.73 15.38
CA PRO A 78 -3.89 18.42 16.64
C PRO A 78 -5.02 17.77 17.45
N HIS A 79 -5.61 16.69 16.94
CA HIS A 79 -6.72 15.97 17.54
C HIS A 79 -6.42 14.47 17.54
N ASP A 80 -7.09 13.76 18.44
CA ASP A 80 -7.12 12.30 18.42
C ASP A 80 -7.60 11.80 17.05
N THR A 81 -6.78 10.97 16.44
CA THR A 81 -6.92 10.55 15.04
C THR A 81 -6.75 9.04 14.96
N TYR A 82 -7.51 8.40 14.08
CA TYR A 82 -7.29 7.00 13.74
C TYR A 82 -7.08 6.83 12.24
N PHE A 83 -6.33 5.79 11.90
CA PHE A 83 -6.06 5.42 10.53
C PHE A 83 -7.16 4.50 10.03
N TRP A 84 -7.69 4.77 8.85
CA TRP A 84 -8.73 3.95 8.25
C TRP A 84 -8.28 3.51 6.86
N VAL A 85 -8.37 2.20 6.61
CA VAL A 85 -7.97 1.60 5.33
C VAL A 85 -9.04 0.62 4.88
N ASN A 86 -9.41 0.72 3.61
CA ASN A 86 -10.34 -0.19 2.96
C ASN A 86 -9.83 -0.58 1.56
N PRO A 87 -9.12 -1.71 1.40
CA PRO A 87 -8.81 -2.26 0.09
C PRO A 87 -10.04 -2.64 -0.72
N ARG A 88 -9.88 -2.51 -2.03
CA ARG A 88 -10.78 -2.95 -3.07
C ARG A 88 -9.99 -3.84 -4.00
N THR A 89 -10.43 -5.08 -4.11
CA THR A 89 -9.77 -6.10 -4.91
C THR A 89 -9.57 -5.62 -6.34
N LYS A 90 -8.34 -5.78 -6.85
CA LYS A 90 -8.02 -5.54 -8.25
C LYS A 90 -8.79 -6.54 -9.12
N THR A 91 -9.68 -6.04 -9.94
CA THR A 91 -10.41 -6.84 -10.93
C THR A 91 -9.77 -6.67 -12.31
N THR A 92 -9.91 -5.48 -12.89
CA THR A 92 -9.27 -5.09 -14.15
C THR A 92 -8.16 -4.09 -13.85
N PRO A 93 -6.89 -4.37 -14.20
CA PRO A 93 -5.79 -3.44 -13.95
C PRO A 93 -6.01 -2.10 -14.65
N VAL A 94 -5.86 -1.00 -13.91
CA VAL A 94 -5.87 0.36 -14.46
C VAL A 94 -4.48 0.69 -15.01
N PHE A 95 -4.42 1.36 -16.17
CA PHE A 95 -3.19 1.90 -16.73
C PHE A 95 -3.08 3.39 -16.41
N VAL A 96 -2.01 3.79 -15.72
CA VAL A 96 -1.79 5.17 -15.25
C VAL A 96 -0.42 5.63 -15.69
N SER A 97 -0.38 6.67 -16.51
CA SER A 97 0.87 7.37 -16.89
C SER A 97 2.00 6.46 -17.38
N GLY A 98 1.66 5.38 -18.10
CA GLY A 98 2.67 4.44 -18.61
C GLY A 98 2.87 3.16 -17.78
N TYR A 99 2.20 3.05 -16.63
CA TYR A 99 2.37 1.96 -15.66
C TYR A 99 1.05 1.21 -15.44
N PHE A 100 1.15 -0.10 -15.26
CA PHE A 100 0.02 -0.98 -14.95
C PHE A 100 -0.18 -1.06 -13.44
N GLN A 101 -1.43 -1.04 -12.99
CA GLN A 101 -1.78 -1.38 -11.61
C GLN A 101 -1.38 -2.81 -11.29
N ILE A 102 -0.67 -2.99 -10.17
CA ILE A 102 -0.19 -4.30 -9.69
C ILE A 102 -0.87 -4.71 -8.38
N SER A 103 -1.29 -3.78 -7.53
CA SER A 103 -1.94 -4.09 -6.24
C SER A 103 -3.46 -3.91 -6.29
N ASP A 104 -4.12 -4.30 -5.20
CA ASP A 104 -5.44 -3.77 -4.85
C ASP A 104 -5.44 -2.24 -4.73
N MET A 105 -6.62 -1.64 -4.80
CA MET A 105 -6.80 -0.22 -4.58
C MET A 105 -7.20 0.03 -3.12
N TYR A 106 -6.43 0.85 -2.41
CA TYR A 106 -6.62 1.13 -0.99
C TYR A 106 -7.28 2.50 -0.81
N GLU A 107 -8.48 2.53 -0.23
CA GLU A 107 -9.05 3.78 0.29
C GLU A 107 -8.45 4.04 1.68
N ALA A 108 -7.49 4.96 1.78
CA ALA A 108 -6.77 5.28 3.00
C ALA A 108 -7.09 6.71 3.46
N TRP A 109 -7.52 6.85 4.72
CA TRP A 109 -7.87 8.14 5.31
C TRP A 109 -7.41 8.23 6.76
N MET A 110 -6.91 9.40 7.13
CA MET A 110 -6.85 9.83 8.52
C MET A 110 -8.21 10.42 8.90
N ARG A 111 -8.75 10.03 10.05
CA ARG A 111 -10.07 10.46 10.51
C ARG A 111 -10.02 10.95 11.95
N LYS A 112 -10.77 12.01 12.23
CA LYS A 112 -10.95 12.52 13.59
C LYS A 112 -11.71 11.49 14.42
N GLN A 113 -11.19 11.19 15.60
CA GLN A 113 -11.80 10.28 16.57
C GLN A 113 -13.16 10.81 17.07
N SER A 114 -13.28 12.13 17.23
CA SER A 114 -14.45 12.78 17.83
C SER A 114 -15.73 12.71 16.99
N ASP A 115 -15.61 12.72 15.67
CA ASP A 115 -16.74 12.84 14.74
C ASP A 115 -16.65 11.95 13.50
N ASN A 116 -15.63 11.08 13.41
CA ASN A 116 -15.39 10.17 12.27
C ASN A 116 -15.20 10.91 10.92
N SER A 117 -14.99 12.23 10.93
CA SER A 117 -14.80 12.97 9.68
C SER A 117 -13.40 12.77 9.11
N LYS A 118 -13.32 12.77 7.77
CA LYS A 118 -12.06 12.65 7.02
C LYS A 118 -11.23 13.92 7.21
N ILE A 119 -9.95 13.76 7.51
CA ILE A 119 -8.98 14.85 7.55
C ILE A 119 -8.47 15.06 6.13
N VAL A 120 -8.91 16.13 5.48
CA VAL A 120 -8.57 16.43 4.07
C VAL A 120 -7.28 17.24 3.96
N TYR A 121 -7.00 18.10 4.94
CA TYR A 121 -5.85 19.00 4.96
C TYR A 121 -5.14 18.90 6.31
N PRO A 122 -4.25 17.92 6.49
CA PRO A 122 -3.44 17.82 7.70
C PRO A 122 -2.42 18.98 7.76
N PRO A 123 -2.12 19.51 8.95
CA PRO A 123 -1.09 20.55 9.13
C PRO A 123 0.31 20.15 8.62
N LYS A 124 0.64 18.86 8.66
CA LYS A 124 1.91 18.32 8.16
C LYS A 124 1.67 17.11 7.27
N LYS A 125 2.64 16.85 6.38
CA LYS A 125 2.69 15.60 5.62
C LYS A 125 3.08 14.45 6.54
N TYR A 126 2.65 13.26 6.16
CA TYR A 126 2.97 11.99 6.80
C TYR A 126 3.41 10.99 5.73
N ILE A 127 3.93 9.83 6.14
CA ILE A 127 4.34 8.78 5.20
C ILE A 127 3.24 7.73 5.14
N LEU A 128 2.90 7.32 3.91
CA LEU A 128 2.19 6.08 3.66
C LEU A 128 3.16 5.09 3.01
N SER A 129 3.23 3.90 3.57
CA SER A 129 3.98 2.76 3.05
C SER A 129 3.03 1.62 2.72
N PHE A 130 3.21 1.01 1.56
CA PHE A 130 2.41 -0.09 1.04
C PHE A 130 3.33 -1.29 0.87
N ALA A 131 3.02 -2.38 1.55
CA ALA A 131 3.65 -3.66 1.29
C ALA A 131 3.17 -4.21 -0.06
N TYR A 132 4.07 -4.88 -0.79
CA TYR A 132 3.75 -5.57 -2.02
C TYR A 132 4.23 -7.01 -1.99
N GLN A 133 3.69 -7.80 -2.90
CA GLN A 133 4.13 -9.18 -3.13
C GLN A 133 4.84 -9.23 -4.49
N GLU A 134 5.96 -9.95 -4.56
CA GLU A 134 6.70 -10.14 -5.81
C GLU A 134 5.82 -10.73 -6.93
N ALA A 135 4.86 -11.59 -6.55
CA ALA A 135 3.89 -12.15 -7.49
C ALA A 135 3.03 -11.10 -8.22
N TRP A 136 2.85 -9.91 -7.62
CA TRP A 136 2.09 -8.82 -8.26
C TRP A 136 2.86 -8.15 -9.41
N LEU A 137 4.18 -8.32 -9.45
CA LEU A 137 5.04 -7.78 -10.50
C LEU A 137 5.07 -8.66 -11.74
N ILE A 138 4.51 -9.87 -11.66
CA ILE A 138 4.45 -10.79 -12.78
C ILE A 138 3.14 -10.56 -13.54
N THR A 139 3.26 -10.17 -14.79
CA THR A 139 2.11 -10.04 -15.71
C THR A 139 1.46 -11.40 -15.98
N ASP A 140 0.23 -11.39 -16.50
CA ASP A 140 -0.48 -12.61 -16.91
C ASP A 140 0.27 -13.43 -17.98
N GLN A 141 1.21 -12.79 -18.69
CA GLN A 141 2.09 -13.42 -19.69
C GLN A 141 3.40 -13.95 -19.10
N GLY A 142 3.59 -13.86 -17.77
CA GLY A 142 4.79 -14.31 -17.06
C GLY A 142 5.98 -13.34 -17.13
N VAL A 143 5.79 -12.13 -17.67
CA VAL A 143 6.84 -11.11 -17.72
C VAL A 143 6.89 -10.36 -16.38
N LEU A 144 8.08 -10.26 -15.81
CA LEU A 144 8.34 -9.59 -14.54
C LEU A 144 8.62 -8.09 -14.75
N PHE A 145 7.89 -7.22 -14.07
CA PHE A 145 8.24 -5.81 -13.94
C PHE A 145 9.39 -5.63 -12.93
N PRO A 146 10.33 -4.70 -13.16
CA PRO A 146 11.39 -4.42 -12.19
C PRO A 146 10.82 -3.73 -10.95
N GLU A 147 11.25 -4.13 -9.75
CA GLU A 147 10.82 -3.48 -8.49
C GLU A 147 11.12 -1.98 -8.46
N THR A 148 12.19 -1.57 -9.13
CA THR A 148 12.58 -0.15 -9.24
C THR A 148 11.60 0.70 -10.05
N SER A 149 10.64 0.09 -10.77
CA SER A 149 9.60 0.83 -11.50
C SER A 149 8.26 0.90 -10.73
N ILE A 150 8.24 0.46 -9.47
CA ILE A 150 7.05 0.58 -8.63
C ILE A 150 6.83 2.07 -8.29
N HIS A 151 5.61 2.53 -8.55
CA HIS A 151 5.13 3.85 -8.16
C HIS A 151 3.84 3.72 -7.37
N ILE A 152 3.63 4.64 -6.42
CA ILE A 152 2.33 4.83 -5.78
C ILE A 152 1.53 5.79 -6.65
N ALA A 153 0.38 5.34 -7.14
CA ALA A 153 -0.60 6.19 -7.80
C ALA A 153 -1.67 6.65 -6.80
N HIS A 154 -2.08 7.90 -6.89
CA HIS A 154 -3.14 8.50 -6.07
C HIS A 154 -4.24 9.06 -6.96
N ALA A 155 -5.49 8.77 -6.60
CA ALA A 155 -6.65 9.32 -7.27
C ALA A 155 -7.01 10.68 -6.68
N ASN A 156 -7.13 11.69 -7.54
CA ASN A 156 -7.74 12.95 -7.20
C ASN A 156 -9.24 12.72 -6.94
N ILE A 157 -9.66 13.02 -5.71
CA ILE A 157 -11.02 12.79 -5.23
C ILE A 157 -12.08 13.69 -5.89
N TYR A 158 -11.67 14.77 -6.57
CA TYR A 158 -12.59 15.73 -7.20
C TYR A 158 -12.89 15.40 -8.66
N ASP A 159 -11.90 14.91 -9.39
CA ASP A 159 -12.02 14.67 -10.85
C ASP A 159 -11.74 13.21 -11.25
N SER A 160 -11.45 12.34 -10.28
CA SER A 160 -11.14 10.91 -10.49
C SER A 160 -9.93 10.65 -11.40
N THR A 161 -9.06 11.65 -11.58
CA THR A 161 -7.80 11.47 -12.31
C THR A 161 -6.75 10.80 -11.42
N TRP A 162 -5.90 9.97 -12.02
CA TRP A 162 -4.80 9.32 -11.31
C TRP A 162 -3.49 10.05 -11.56
N THR A 163 -2.69 10.20 -10.51
CA THR A 163 -1.37 10.82 -10.59
C THR A 163 -0.34 9.92 -9.91
N LEU A 164 0.88 9.86 -10.46
CA LEU A 164 1.98 9.17 -9.80
C LEU A 164 2.59 10.07 -8.74
N LEU A 165 2.79 9.53 -7.55
CA LEU A 165 3.47 10.19 -6.45
C LEU A 165 4.96 9.86 -6.46
N SER A 166 5.76 10.77 -5.90
CA SER A 166 7.16 10.46 -5.59
C SER A 166 7.19 9.27 -4.62
N THR A 167 7.86 8.20 -5.03
CA THR A 167 7.81 6.90 -4.38
C THR A 167 9.23 6.41 -4.10
N ALA A 168 9.49 6.00 -2.86
CA ALA A 168 10.69 5.29 -2.48
C ALA A 168 10.37 3.80 -2.36
N VAL A 169 11.15 2.94 -3.02
CA VAL A 169 10.96 1.48 -2.98
C VAL A 169 12.07 0.86 -2.13
N ASN A 170 11.68 0.01 -1.19
CA ASN A 170 12.58 -0.85 -0.42
C ASN A 170 12.36 -2.30 -0.85
N THR A 171 13.31 -2.83 -1.63
CA THR A 171 13.29 -4.19 -2.17
C THR A 171 13.65 -5.27 -1.14
N LEU A 172 14.24 -4.89 0.00
CA LEU A 172 14.55 -5.86 1.07
C LEU A 172 13.32 -6.17 1.94
N GLN A 173 12.38 -5.22 2.01
CA GLN A 173 11.18 -5.32 2.84
C GLN A 173 9.90 -5.42 2.00
N ASN A 174 10.02 -5.43 0.68
CA ASN A 174 8.92 -5.39 -0.28
C ASN A 174 7.91 -4.29 0.06
N THR A 175 8.40 -3.06 0.25
CA THR A 175 7.56 -1.89 0.51
C THR A 175 7.82 -0.76 -0.47
N ALA A 176 6.77 -0.01 -0.77
CA ALA A 176 6.84 1.26 -1.49
C ALA A 176 6.23 2.34 -0.62
N ALA A 177 6.89 3.49 -0.47
CA ALA A 177 6.47 4.55 0.43
C ALA A 177 6.45 5.93 -0.25
N THR A 178 5.55 6.79 0.20
CA THR A 178 5.43 8.19 -0.26
C THR A 178 5.15 9.12 0.91
N ILE A 179 5.62 10.36 0.80
CA ILE A 179 5.28 11.45 1.73
C ILE A 179 4.07 12.18 1.17
N THR A 180 2.97 12.24 1.92
CA THR A 180 1.69 12.77 1.47
C THR A 180 0.97 13.54 2.59
N ASP A 181 0.18 14.53 2.20
CA ASP A 181 -0.85 15.19 3.02
C ASP A 181 -2.26 14.75 2.62
N LYS A 182 -2.37 13.82 1.66
CA LYS A 182 -3.65 13.43 1.06
C LYS A 182 -4.15 12.12 1.66
N GLY A 183 -5.45 12.08 1.94
CA GLY A 183 -6.22 10.83 1.95
C GLY A 183 -6.81 10.53 0.57
N GLY A 184 -7.49 9.39 0.44
CA GLY A 184 -8.18 9.02 -0.79
C GLY A 184 -7.85 7.60 -1.24
N PHE A 185 -7.87 7.38 -2.55
CA PHE A 185 -7.54 6.09 -3.14
C PHE A 185 -6.09 6.05 -3.59
N PHE A 186 -5.42 4.97 -3.22
CA PHE A 186 -4.03 4.69 -3.55
C PHE A 186 -3.92 3.31 -4.18
N MET A 187 -2.95 3.12 -5.06
CA MET A 187 -2.58 1.80 -5.56
C MET A 187 -1.11 1.79 -5.95
N LEU A 188 -0.53 0.60 -6.02
CA LEU A 188 0.79 0.40 -6.61
C LEU A 188 0.65 0.15 -8.10
N THR A 189 1.51 0.80 -8.86
CA THR A 189 1.67 0.62 -10.30
C THR A 189 3.11 0.25 -10.62
N SER A 190 3.32 -0.47 -11.72
CA SER A 190 4.65 -0.83 -12.20
C SER A 190 4.62 -1.02 -13.72
N GLY A 191 5.79 -1.01 -14.35
CA GLY A 191 5.88 -1.00 -15.81
C GLY A 191 7.31 -1.09 -16.31
N PHE A 192 7.47 -1.10 -17.63
CA PHE A 192 8.76 -1.09 -18.32
C PHE A 192 9.21 0.33 -18.72
N GLY A 193 8.59 1.36 -18.12
CA GLY A 193 8.85 2.77 -18.42
C GLY A 193 10.35 3.09 -18.33
N THR A 194 10.83 3.87 -19.29
CA THR A 194 12.24 4.27 -19.44
C THR A 194 12.81 4.73 -18.10
N LEU A 195 13.89 4.09 -17.67
CA LEU A 195 14.72 4.43 -16.50
C LEU A 195 14.63 5.93 -16.18
N LEU A 196 13.70 6.33 -15.31
CA LEU A 196 13.72 7.68 -14.75
C LEU A 196 14.99 7.70 -13.88
N PRO A 197 15.88 8.69 -14.01
CA PRO A 197 17.14 8.68 -13.28
C PRO A 197 16.85 8.56 -11.79
N THR A 198 17.24 7.42 -11.21
CA THR A 198 17.30 7.23 -9.77
C THR A 198 18.04 8.41 -9.18
N SER A 199 17.38 9.17 -8.31
CA SER A 199 18.05 10.17 -7.48
C SER A 199 19.09 9.44 -6.63
N THR A 200 20.35 9.51 -7.04
CA THR A 200 21.48 9.03 -6.23
C THR A 200 21.36 9.70 -4.85
N PRO A 201 21.33 8.94 -3.74
CA PRO A 201 21.26 9.55 -2.42
C PRO A 201 22.47 10.47 -2.25
N THR A 202 22.21 11.75 -1.97
CA THR A 202 23.26 12.72 -1.66
C THR A 202 24.04 12.20 -0.45
N PRO A 203 25.37 12.04 -0.51
CA PRO A 203 26.14 11.59 0.64
C PRO A 203 25.91 12.55 1.80
N THR A 204 25.41 12.01 2.92
CA THR A 204 25.22 12.77 4.15
C THR A 204 26.58 13.20 4.66
N LEU A 205 26.83 14.51 4.75
CA LEU A 205 28.06 15.04 5.31
C LEU A 205 28.18 14.53 6.76
N THR A 206 29.22 13.74 7.02
CA THR A 206 29.56 13.31 8.38
C THR A 206 29.84 14.56 9.22
N PRO A 207 29.17 14.78 10.36
CA PRO A 207 29.41 15.96 11.17
C PRO A 207 30.86 15.93 11.69
N THR A 208 31.60 17.00 11.41
CA THR A 208 32.94 17.23 11.97
C THR A 208 32.83 17.26 13.50
N PRO A 209 33.65 16.49 14.25
CA PRO A 209 33.60 16.50 15.70
C PRO A 209 33.86 17.92 16.22
N THR A 210 32.90 18.47 16.95
CA THR A 210 33.05 19.77 17.61
C THR A 210 33.94 19.57 18.83
N VAL A 211 35.09 20.23 18.85
CA VAL A 211 36.00 20.22 20.01
C VAL A 211 35.30 20.94 21.15
N THR A 212 34.91 20.20 22.19
CA THR A 212 34.37 20.78 23.43
C THR A 212 35.50 21.49 24.18
N PRO A 213 35.38 22.79 24.52
CA PRO A 213 36.37 23.46 25.33
C PRO A 213 36.36 22.89 26.76
N THR A 214 37.50 22.37 27.20
CA THR A 214 37.76 21.91 28.57
C THR A 214 37.55 23.07 29.54
N GLN A 215 36.52 22.98 30.38
CA GLN A 215 36.35 23.93 31.49
C GLN A 215 37.43 23.67 32.55
N GLY A 216 38.07 24.75 33.01
CA GLY A 216 39.10 24.74 34.05
C GLY A 216 38.61 24.23 35.41
N PRO A 217 39.52 24.03 36.38
CA PRO A 217 39.24 23.30 37.61
C PRO A 217 38.13 23.97 38.45
N SER A 218 37.05 23.21 38.65
CA SER A 218 35.96 23.54 39.56
C SER A 218 36.47 23.55 41.01
N LYS A 219 36.14 24.60 41.76
CA LYS A 219 36.48 24.71 43.18
C LYS A 219 35.70 23.66 43.98
N THR A 220 36.44 22.92 44.80
CA THR A 220 35.94 21.92 45.76
C THR A 220 34.81 22.48 46.64
N PRO A 221 33.62 21.85 46.68
CA PRO A 221 32.61 22.21 47.66
C PRO A 221 32.95 21.63 49.04
N THR A 222 32.83 22.48 50.06
CA THR A 222 32.92 22.16 51.49
C THR A 222 31.81 21.16 51.90
N PRO A 223 32.08 20.13 52.71
CA PRO A 223 31.06 19.17 53.13
C PRO A 223 30.06 19.80 54.12
N THR A 224 28.78 19.75 53.76
CA THR A 224 27.67 20.08 54.67
C THR A 224 27.30 18.82 55.47
N VAL A 225 27.34 18.92 56.79
CA VAL A 225 26.98 17.84 57.72
C VAL A 225 25.47 17.59 57.67
N PHE A 226 25.06 16.33 57.48
CA PHE A 226 23.65 15.93 57.48
C PHE A 226 23.27 15.34 58.85
N PRO A 227 22.17 15.78 59.50
CA PRO A 227 21.71 15.17 60.75
C PRO A 227 21.09 13.79 60.49
N THR A 228 21.44 12.84 61.35
CA THR A 228 20.89 11.48 61.38
C THR A 228 19.49 11.52 61.98
N THR A 229 18.47 11.14 61.20
CA THR A 229 17.10 10.93 61.70
C THR A 229 16.78 9.43 61.68
N ALA A 230 16.26 8.95 62.81
CA ALA A 230 15.95 7.55 63.08
C ALA A 230 14.90 6.95 62.13
N ARG A 231 15.10 5.67 61.80
CA ARG A 231 14.23 4.80 61.00
C ARG A 231 13.06 4.28 61.85
N PRO A 232 11.79 4.43 61.43
CA PRO A 232 10.73 3.54 61.85
C PRO A 232 10.77 2.26 61.00
N THR A 233 10.80 1.14 61.70
CA THR A 233 10.55 -0.21 61.19
C THR A 233 9.07 -0.33 60.86
N ASP A 234 8.74 -0.73 59.63
CA ASP A 234 7.69 -1.69 59.27
C ASP A 234 7.35 -1.56 57.77
N ALA A 235 7.74 -2.55 56.98
CA ALA A 235 7.29 -2.72 55.60
C ALA A 235 6.72 -4.14 55.46
N PRO A 236 5.48 -4.33 54.97
CA PRO A 236 4.94 -5.65 54.70
C PRO A 236 5.64 -6.26 53.47
N THR A 237 6.10 -7.51 53.63
CA THR A 237 6.66 -8.33 52.56
C THR A 237 5.60 -8.65 51.52
N ILE A 238 5.74 -8.10 50.32
CA ILE A 238 5.01 -8.56 49.12
C ILE A 238 5.89 -9.55 48.36
N THR A 239 5.45 -10.81 48.34
CA THR A 239 6.05 -11.90 47.56
C THR A 239 5.82 -11.64 46.07
N PRO A 240 6.85 -11.62 45.21
CA PRO A 240 6.65 -11.42 43.77
C PRO A 240 5.93 -12.61 43.13
N PRO A 241 4.98 -12.39 42.21
CA PRO A 241 4.32 -13.49 41.50
C PRO A 241 5.30 -14.19 40.55
N LYS A 242 5.23 -15.52 40.57
CA LYS A 242 5.99 -16.47 39.74
C LYS A 242 5.77 -16.18 38.26
N VAL A 243 6.85 -15.84 37.54
CA VAL A 243 6.85 -15.67 36.08
C VAL A 243 6.56 -17.01 35.42
N SER A 244 5.42 -17.10 34.72
CA SER A 244 5.10 -18.25 33.87
C SER A 244 5.72 -18.03 32.50
N VAL A 245 6.70 -18.84 32.16
CA VAL A 245 7.39 -18.79 30.86
C VAL A 245 6.43 -19.26 29.76
N VAL A 246 6.12 -18.39 28.80
CA VAL A 246 5.39 -18.76 27.58
C VAL A 246 6.37 -19.50 26.67
N PRO A 247 6.03 -20.69 26.13
CA PRO A 247 6.93 -21.41 25.24
C PRO A 247 7.09 -20.67 23.91
N THR A 248 8.34 -20.50 23.49
CA THR A 248 8.73 -19.99 22.17
C THR A 248 8.27 -20.96 21.08
N VAL A 249 7.32 -20.55 20.25
CA VAL A 249 6.90 -21.30 19.07
C VAL A 249 7.95 -21.05 17.96
N VAL A 250 8.65 -22.11 17.58
CA VAL A 250 9.54 -22.13 16.41
C VAL A 250 8.67 -22.04 15.15
N PRO A 251 8.91 -21.10 14.21
CA PRO A 251 8.15 -21.07 12.97
C PRO A 251 8.51 -22.30 12.12
N GLN A 252 7.51 -23.16 11.90
CA GLN A 252 7.64 -24.29 10.97
C GLN A 252 7.57 -23.78 9.53
N LYS A 253 8.55 -24.19 8.73
CA LYS A 253 8.61 -23.98 7.27
C LYS A 253 7.48 -24.74 6.59
N ILE A 254 6.40 -24.04 6.24
CA ILE A 254 5.33 -24.59 5.41
C ILE A 254 5.84 -24.67 3.97
N THR A 255 6.00 -25.88 3.46
CA THR A 255 6.39 -26.13 2.07
C THR A 255 5.12 -26.35 1.26
N PHE A 256 4.77 -25.42 0.37
CA PHE A 256 3.68 -25.62 -0.58
C PHE A 256 4.18 -26.44 -1.77
N GLN A 257 3.66 -27.64 -1.95
CA GLN A 257 3.82 -28.38 -3.21
C GLN A 257 2.87 -27.77 -4.25
N SER A 258 3.44 -27.16 -5.29
CA SER A 258 2.68 -26.70 -6.45
C SER A 258 2.10 -27.92 -7.20
N PRO A 259 0.78 -27.97 -7.45
CA PRO A 259 0.22 -29.03 -8.29
C PRO A 259 0.77 -28.86 -9.71
N SER A 260 1.65 -29.78 -10.10
CA SER A 260 2.20 -29.87 -11.45
C SER A 260 1.11 -30.37 -12.40
N VAL A 261 0.21 -29.48 -12.83
CA VAL A 261 -0.64 -29.74 -13.99
C VAL A 261 0.26 -29.65 -15.22
N LYS A 262 0.46 -30.79 -15.89
CA LYS A 262 1.31 -30.86 -17.08
C LYS A 262 0.73 -29.92 -18.14
N ARG A 263 1.59 -29.05 -18.68
CA ARG A 263 1.31 -28.02 -19.70
C ARG A 263 0.52 -28.52 -20.93
N LYS A 264 0.49 -29.84 -21.19
CA LYS A 264 -0.29 -30.46 -22.26
C LYS A 264 -1.79 -30.48 -21.99
N ASP A 265 -2.21 -30.76 -20.76
CA ASP A 265 -3.63 -30.98 -20.42
C ASP A 265 -4.45 -29.67 -20.48
N PHE A 266 -3.80 -28.51 -20.37
CA PHE A 266 -4.44 -27.20 -20.45
C PHE A 266 -4.58 -26.69 -21.89
N LEU A 267 -3.57 -26.95 -22.74
CA LEU A 267 -3.62 -26.59 -24.16
C LEU A 267 -4.65 -27.41 -24.92
N ASP A 268 -4.78 -28.70 -24.59
CA ASP A 268 -5.78 -29.57 -25.23
C ASP A 268 -7.22 -29.15 -24.89
N ARG A 269 -7.48 -28.69 -23.64
CA ARG A 269 -8.80 -28.15 -23.26
C ARG A 269 -9.13 -26.80 -23.91
N ILE A 270 -8.13 -25.97 -24.22
CA ILE A 270 -8.34 -24.70 -24.92
C ILE A 270 -8.58 -24.96 -26.41
N ILE A 271 -7.85 -25.90 -27.02
CA ILE A 271 -8.05 -26.25 -28.42
C ILE A 271 -9.44 -26.87 -28.62
N ASP A 272 -9.90 -27.74 -27.73
CA ASP A 272 -11.27 -28.29 -27.77
C ASP A 272 -12.34 -27.23 -27.56
N ALA A 273 -12.14 -26.29 -26.63
CA ALA A 273 -13.09 -25.19 -26.39
C ALA A 273 -13.17 -24.21 -27.56
N VAL A 274 -12.07 -24.00 -28.29
CA VAL A 274 -12.03 -23.14 -29.48
C VAL A 274 -12.60 -23.88 -30.70
N PHE A 275 -12.35 -25.18 -30.86
CA PHE A 275 -12.92 -25.95 -31.98
C PHE A 275 -14.45 -26.07 -31.88
N LEU A 276 -15.00 -26.24 -30.68
CA LEU A 276 -16.45 -26.26 -30.43
C LEU A 276 -17.16 -24.92 -30.68
N ILE A 277 -16.43 -23.80 -30.61
CA ILE A 277 -17.00 -22.45 -30.84
C ILE A 277 -16.94 -22.04 -32.31
N PHE A 278 -15.97 -22.55 -33.09
CA PHE A 278 -15.71 -22.07 -34.46
C PHE A 278 -16.16 -23.02 -35.58
N PHE A 279 -16.42 -24.31 -35.31
CA PHE A 279 -16.66 -25.29 -36.39
C PHE A 279 -17.98 -26.07 -36.33
N ASP A 280 -18.92 -25.72 -35.44
CA ASP A 280 -20.25 -26.34 -35.44
C ASP A 280 -21.33 -25.38 -35.99
N LYS A 281 -21.25 -25.14 -37.31
CA LYS A 281 -22.35 -24.94 -38.28
C LYS A 281 -21.84 -24.49 -39.65
#